data_AF-A0A0F5R184-F1
#
_entry.id   AF-A0A0F5R184-F1
#
_cell.length_a   1.000
_cell.length_b   1.000
_cell.length_c   1.000
_cell.angle_alpha   90.00
_cell.angle_beta   90.00
_cell.angle_gamma   90.00
#
_symmetry.space_group_name_H-M   'P 1'
#
loop_
_entity.id
_entity.type
_entity.pdbx_description
1 polymer ?
#
loop_
_entity_poly.entity_id
_entity_poly.type
_entity_poly.pdbx_seq_one_letter_code
_entity_poly.pdbx_strand_id
1 'polypeptide(L)' 'MITRKSVWLAMEDNATAQRLLELARKHSKLALEHIGKCTRPERREAIRAEIECLRVERELLLASFELEVVK' A
#
# COMPACT_ATOMS: atom_id res chain seq x y z
N MET A 1 -8.51 13.82 -0.42
CA MET A 1 -8.75 12.84 -1.51
C MET A 1 -7.45 12.69 -2.26
N ILE A 2 -6.76 11.55 -2.15
CA ILE A 2 -5.50 11.32 -2.86
C ILE A 2 -5.81 11.19 -4.36
N THR A 3 -5.10 11.96 -5.18
CA THR A 3 -5.31 11.99 -6.63
C THR A 3 -4.31 11.11 -7.37
N ARG A 4 -4.60 10.72 -8.61
CA ARG A 4 -3.59 10.04 -9.46
C ARG A 4 -2.33 10.89 -9.64
N LYS A 5 -2.49 12.23 -9.64
CA LYS A 5 -1.39 13.18 -9.79
C LYS A 5 -0.44 13.14 -8.58
N SER A 6 -0.95 13.06 -7.36
CA SER A 6 -0.11 12.98 -6.16
C SER A 6 0.64 11.66 -6.06
N VAL A 7 0.05 10.55 -6.52
CA VAL A 7 0.77 9.27 -6.63
C VAL A 7 1.94 9.38 -7.62
N TRP A 8 1.76 10.06 -8.76
CA TRP A 8 2.85 10.26 -9.73
C TRP A 8 3.97 11.13 -9.19
N LEU A 9 3.64 12.23 -8.53
CA LEU A 9 4.64 13.08 -7.88
C LEU A 9 5.39 12.34 -6.75
N ALA A 10 4.68 11.54 -5.95
CA ALA A 10 5.28 10.72 -4.90
C ALA A 10 6.24 9.64 -5.44
N MET A 11 6.08 9.24 -6.69
CA MET A 11 6.99 8.30 -7.37
C MET A 11 8.27 8.97 -7.88
N GLU A 12 8.31 10.31 -7.98
CA GLU A 12 9.52 11.07 -8.32
C GLU A 12 10.41 11.31 -7.10
N ASP A 13 9.84 11.28 -5.88
CA ASP A 13 10.61 11.30 -4.63
C ASP A 13 11.14 9.92 -4.29
N ASN A 14 12.47 9.75 -4.30
CA ASN A 14 13.12 8.44 -4.12
C ASN A 14 12.73 7.73 -2.81
N ALA A 15 12.61 8.47 -1.70
CA ALA A 15 12.27 7.89 -0.40
C ALA A 15 10.81 7.41 -0.34
N THR A 16 9.88 8.24 -0.82
CA THR A 16 8.45 7.94 -0.87
C THR A 16 8.16 6.84 -1.89
N ALA A 17 8.79 6.89 -3.07
CA ALA A 17 8.70 5.87 -4.10
C ALA A 17 9.15 4.50 -3.57
N GLN A 18 10.28 4.44 -2.86
CA GLN A 18 10.76 3.18 -2.27
C GLN A 18 9.73 2.60 -1.28
N ARG A 19 9.18 3.42 -0.38
CA ARG A 19 8.15 2.98 0.58
C ARG A 19 6.88 2.50 -0.12
N LEU A 20 6.42 3.22 -1.15
CA LEU A 20 5.26 2.81 -1.96
C LEU A 20 5.49 1.45 -2.64
N LEU A 21 6.69 1.20 -3.17
CA LEU A 21 7.07 -0.08 -3.76
C LEU A 21 7.09 -1.21 -2.74
N GLU A 22 7.58 -0.95 -1.52
CA GLU A 22 7.57 -1.93 -0.42
C GLU A 22 6.14 -2.30 -0.01
N LEU A 23 5.24 -1.33 0.10
CA LEU A 23 3.81 -1.57 0.35
C LEU A 23 3.17 -2.40 -0.77
N ALA A 24 3.45 -2.05 -2.03
CA ALA A 24 2.93 -2.77 -3.19
C ALA A 24 3.44 -4.23 -3.24
N ARG A 25 4.72 -4.46 -2.91
CA ARG A 25 5.30 -5.81 -2.81
C ARG A 25 4.61 -6.63 -1.72
N LYS A 26 4.43 -6.07 -0.52
CA LYS A 26 3.73 -6.74 0.59
C LYS A 26 2.29 -7.08 0.21
N HIS A 27 1.56 -6.13 -0.37
CA HIS A 27 0.19 -6.32 -0.84
C HIS A 27 0.12 -7.47 -1.86
N SER A 28 1.00 -7.45 -2.86
CA SER A 28 1.01 -8.45 -3.93
C SER A 28 1.28 -9.86 -3.38
N LYS A 29 2.22 -9.99 -2.44
CA LYS A 29 2.51 -11.26 -1.77
C LYS A 29 1.29 -11.80 -1.03
N LEU A 30 0.60 -10.94 -0.27
CA LEU A 30 -0.61 -11.31 0.47
C LEU A 30 -1.76 -11.67 -0.47
N ALA A 31 -1.95 -10.92 -1.56
CA ALA A 31 -2.98 -11.21 -2.55
C ALA A 31 -2.76 -12.59 -3.20
N LEU A 32 -1.52 -12.93 -3.54
CA LEU A 32 -1.14 -14.25 -4.06
C LEU A 32 -1.40 -15.35 -3.03
N GLU A 33 -1.09 -15.11 -1.76
CA GLU A 33 -1.39 -16.04 -0.68
C GLU A 33 -2.90 -16.24 -0.51
N HIS A 34 -3.70 -15.17 -0.57
CA HIS A 34 -5.15 -15.22 -0.39
C HIS A 34 -5.83 -16.12 -1.44
N ILE A 35 -5.42 -16.00 -2.72
CA ILE A 35 -5.95 -16.83 -3.81
C ILE A 35 -5.35 -18.24 -3.85
N GLY A 36 -4.39 -18.53 -2.97
CA GLY A 36 -3.77 -19.84 -2.84
C GLY A 36 -4.79 -20.93 -2.49
N LYS A 37 -4.69 -22.07 -3.19
CA LYS A 37 -5.58 -23.22 -2.98
C LYS A 37 -5.43 -23.86 -1.60
N CYS A 38 -4.23 -23.79 -1.02
CA CYS A 38 -3.91 -24.38 0.29
C CYS A 38 -4.12 -23.40 1.46
N THR A 39 -4.54 -22.17 1.19
CA THR A 39 -4.69 -21.13 2.22
C THR A 39 -5.96 -21.39 3.02
N ARG A 40 -5.79 -21.58 4.34
CA ARG A 40 -6.90 -21.86 5.26
C ARG A 40 -7.84 -20.65 5.37
N PRO A 41 -9.15 -20.86 5.65
CA PRO A 41 -10.11 -19.76 5.79
C PRO A 41 -9.69 -18.69 6.80
N GLU A 42 -9.20 -19.08 7.97
CA GLU A 42 -8.76 -18.17 9.04
C GLU A 42 -7.58 -17.31 8.56
N ARG A 43 -6.68 -17.90 7.78
CA ARG A 43 -5.56 -17.17 7.17
C ARG A 43 -6.05 -16.17 6.13
N ARG A 44 -7.08 -16.50 5.34
CA ARG A 44 -7.67 -15.55 4.38
C ARG A 44 -8.28 -14.34 5.08
N GLU A 45 -8.93 -14.52 6.22
CA GLU A 45 -9.45 -13.40 7.03
C GLU A 45 -8.32 -12.52 7.57
N ALA A 46 -7.27 -13.12 8.11
CA ALA A 46 -6.07 -12.38 8.53
C ALA A 46 -5.44 -11.59 7.37
N ILE A 47 -5.32 -12.21 6.19
CA ILE A 47 -4.80 -11.54 4.99
C ILE A 47 -5.67 -10.34 4.59
N ARG A 48 -7.00 -10.42 4.68
CA ARG A 48 -7.87 -9.27 4.38
C ARG A 48 -7.59 -8.11 5.33
N ALA A 49 -7.46 -8.38 6.62
CA ALA A 49 -7.12 -7.37 7.61
C ALA A 49 -5.74 -6.75 7.33
N GLU A 50 -4.73 -7.56 7.01
CA GLU A 50 -3.40 -7.07 6.65
C GLU A 50 -3.41 -6.21 5.37
N ILE A 51 -4.15 -6.61 4.35
CA ILE A 51 -4.32 -5.82 3.11
C ILE A 51 -4.99 -4.47 3.42
N GLU A 52 -5.96 -4.44 4.33
CA GLU A 52 -6.61 -3.19 4.73
C GLU A 52 -5.65 -2.28 5.49
N CYS A 53 -4.84 -2.83 6.41
CA CYS A 53 -3.77 -2.08 7.06
C CYS A 53 -2.78 -1.48 6.04
N LEU A 54 -2.37 -2.24 5.01
CA LEU A 54 -1.48 -1.74 3.96
C LEU A 54 -2.11 -0.62 3.12
N ARG A 55 -3.43 -0.64 2.93
CA ARG A 55 -4.16 0.44 2.25
C ARG A 55 -4.13 1.73 3.09
N VAL A 56 -4.42 1.62 4.38
CA VAL A 56 -4.34 2.75 5.31
C VAL A 56 -2.92 3.31 5.37
N GLU A 57 -1.90 2.46 5.45
CA GLU A 57 -0.49 2.89 5.46
C GLU A 57 -0.12 3.64 4.16
N ARG A 58 -0.59 3.16 3.01
CA ARG A 58 -0.43 3.86 1.73
C ARG A 58 -1.12 5.22 1.72
N GLU A 59 -2.34 5.30 2.25
CA GLU A 59 -3.09 6.56 2.30
C GLU A 59 -2.40 7.58 3.21
N LEU A 60 -1.92 7.15 4.37
CA LEU A 60 -1.16 8.00 5.28
C LEU A 60 0.14 8.52 4.64
N LEU A 61 0.89 7.64 3.96
CA LEU A 61 2.13 8.02 3.28
C LEU A 61 1.89 9.06 2.17
N LEU A 62 0.83 8.88 1.39
CA LEU A 62 0.50 9.82 0.32
C LEU A 62 -0.06 11.13 0.87
N ALA A 63 -0.83 11.10 1.96
CA ALA A 63 -1.30 12.29 2.64
C ALA A 63 -0.14 13.09 3.27
N SER A 64 0.84 12.42 3.88
CA SER A 64 2.03 13.10 4.41
C SER A 64 2.85 13.75 3.30
N PHE A 65 3.02 13.07 2.17
CA PHE A 65 3.71 13.63 1.01
C PHE A 65 2.99 14.87 0.44
N GLU A 66 1.66 14.83 0.29
CA GLU A 66 0.88 15.99 -0.17
C GLU A 66 1.05 17.21 0.76
N LEU A 67 1.13 17.00 2.08
CA LEU A 67 1.35 18.07 3.05
C LEU A 67 2.77 18.66 2.98
N GLU A 68 3.76 17.87 2.58
CA GLU A 68 5.15 18.34 2.41
C GLU A 68 5.33 19.13 1.12
N VAL A 69 4.66 18.74 0.03
CA VAL A 69 4.76 19.42 -1.29
C VAL A 69 3.99 20.73 -1.36
N VAL A 70 2.95 20.92 -0.53
CA VAL A 70 2.13 22.15 -0.50
C VAL A 70 2.72 23.26 0.39
N LYS A 71 3.77 22.96 1.17
CA LYS A 71 4.54 23.97 1.93
C LYS A 71 5.59 24.64 1.06
#